data_AF-A0A0G0JLI0-F1
#
_entry.id   AF-A0A0G0JLI0-F1
#
_cell.length_a   1.000
_cell.length_b   1.000
_cell.length_c   1.000
_cell.angle_alpha   90.00
_cell.angle_beta   90.00
_cell.angle_gamma   90.00
#
_symmetry.space_group_name_H-M   'P 1'
#
loop_
_entity.id
_entity.type
_entity.pdbx_description
1 polymer ?
#
loop_
_entity_poly.entity_id
_entity_poly.type
_entity_poly.pdbx_seq_one_letter_code
_entity_poly.pdbx_strand_id
1 'polypeptide(L)'
;MRPEIKTKLSNNLSEGVSPAFKHELNKWLAPSEIKEHQESLYLINTRLWIKELRHKYGQSLTIDTIPEKEWSPLLKKYDTFWFMGIYVPSPASQDHAKKYVDQYRYALPNINSNIDIVASPFAIPD
;
A
#
# COMPACT_ATOMS: atom_id res chain seq x y z
N MET A 1 -1.27 -9.35 22.88
CA MET A 1 -2.30 -9.23 23.95
C MET A 1 -1.63 -8.69 25.21
N ARG A 2 -2.25 -7.74 25.93
CA ARG A 2 -1.67 -7.22 27.20
C ARG A 2 -1.54 -8.35 28.23
N PRO A 3 -0.44 -8.45 29.01
CA PRO A 3 -0.19 -9.57 29.93
C PRO A 3 -1.33 -9.80 30.93
N GLU A 4 -1.92 -8.70 31.40
CA GLU A 4 -2.95 -8.66 32.44
C GLU A 4 -4.27 -9.33 32.01
N ILE A 5 -4.57 -9.31 30.70
CA ILE A 5 -5.77 -9.95 30.14
C ILE A 5 -5.57 -11.47 30.08
N LYS A 6 -4.35 -11.92 29.81
CA LYS A 6 -3.97 -13.35 29.74
C LYS A 6 -4.14 -14.02 31.11
N THR A 7 -3.70 -13.34 32.16
CA THR A 7 -3.79 -13.81 33.55
C THR A 7 -5.23 -13.84 34.08
N LYS A 8 -6.08 -12.85 33.72
CA LYS A 8 -7.49 -12.86 34.11
C LYS A 8 -8.31 -13.94 33.40
N LEU A 9 -8.04 -14.20 32.11
CA LEU A 9 -8.72 -15.27 31.36
C LEU A 9 -8.30 -16.66 31.83
N SER A 10 -7.00 -16.89 32.10
CA SER A 10 -6.51 -18.18 32.59
C SER A 10 -7.08 -18.54 33.97
N ASN A 11 -7.21 -17.55 34.86
CA ASN A 11 -7.63 -17.78 36.24
C ASN A 11 -9.14 -18.01 36.38
N ASN A 12 -9.96 -17.47 35.47
CA ASN A 12 -11.43 -17.65 35.48
C ASN A 12 -11.92 -18.92 34.75
N LEU A 13 -11.04 -19.64 34.05
CA LEU A 13 -11.37 -20.86 33.28
C LEU A 13 -10.90 -22.16 33.96
N SER A 14 -10.56 -22.09 35.25
CA SER A 14 -10.00 -23.21 36.02
C SER A 14 -11.02 -24.30 36.33
N GLU A 15 -12.32 -23.99 36.40
CA GLU A 15 -13.39 -24.95 36.69
C GLU A 15 -14.29 -25.21 35.47
N GLY A 16 -14.44 -26.49 35.08
CA GLY A 16 -15.43 -26.93 34.08
C GLY A 16 -14.98 -26.94 32.60
N VAL A 17 -13.78 -26.46 32.28
CA VAL A 17 -13.33 -26.37 30.88
C VAL A 17 -12.52 -27.60 30.46
N SER A 18 -12.97 -28.25 29.37
CA SER A 18 -12.32 -29.42 28.76
C SER A 18 -10.82 -29.20 28.50
N PRO A 19 -9.94 -30.19 28.77
CA PRO A 19 -8.52 -30.12 28.45
C PRO A 19 -8.24 -29.78 26.98
N ALA A 20 -9.08 -30.26 26.06
CA ALA A 20 -8.94 -29.99 24.63
C ALA A 20 -9.16 -28.50 24.31
N PHE A 21 -10.16 -27.88 24.93
CA PHE A 21 -10.42 -26.46 24.76
C PHE A 21 -9.31 -25.60 25.38
N LYS A 22 -8.77 -26.00 26.54
CA LYS A 22 -7.61 -25.31 27.14
C LYS A 22 -6.39 -25.35 26.21
N HIS A 23 -6.15 -26.47 25.52
CA HIS A 23 -5.08 -26.60 24.54
C HIS A 23 -5.28 -25.66 23.34
N GLU A 24 -6.47 -25.67 22.73
CA GLU A 24 -6.78 -24.80 21.59
C GLU A 24 -6.75 -23.32 21.97
N LEU A 25 -7.27 -22.96 23.14
CA LEU A 25 -7.22 -21.59 23.66
C LEU A 25 -5.78 -21.13 23.90
N ASN A 26 -4.94 -21.98 24.48
CA ASN A 26 -3.52 -21.66 24.68
C ASN A 26 -2.78 -21.49 23.35
N LYS A 27 -3.13 -22.27 22.33
CA LYS A 27 -2.60 -22.12 20.96
C LYS A 27 -3.03 -20.79 20.34
N TRP A 28 -4.29 -20.40 20.50
CA TRP A 28 -4.81 -19.11 20.01
C TRP A 28 -4.21 -17.90 20.75
N LEU A 29 -3.94 -18.05 22.05
CA LEU A 29 -3.32 -17.02 22.89
C LEU A 29 -1.79 -17.00 22.82
N ALA A 30 -1.17 -17.94 22.13
CA ALA A 30 0.27 -17.93 21.90
C ALA A 30 0.65 -16.64 21.13
N PRO A 31 1.78 -15.99 21.47
CA PRO A 31 2.31 -14.95 20.62
C PRO A 31 2.44 -15.48 19.19
N SER A 32 2.08 -14.67 18.19
CA SER A 32 2.40 -14.99 16.81
C SER A 32 3.90 -15.26 16.67
N GLU A 33 4.28 -16.24 15.86
CA GLU A 33 5.68 -16.39 15.46
C GLU A 33 6.18 -15.03 14.95
N ILE A 34 7.19 -14.49 15.63
CA ILE A 34 7.86 -13.29 15.18
C ILE A 34 8.74 -13.76 14.03
N LYS A 35 8.29 -13.55 12.79
CA LYS A 35 9.16 -13.72 11.62
C LYS A 35 10.37 -12.79 11.81
N GLU A 36 11.56 -13.33 11.60
CA GLU A 36 12.83 -12.59 11.71
C GLU A 36 12.88 -11.41 10.72
N HIS A 37 12.15 -11.53 9.60
CA HIS A 37 11.92 -10.48 8.62
C HIS A 37 10.60 -9.74 8.90
N GLN A 38 10.67 -8.41 9.06
CA GLN A 38 9.49 -7.57 9.01
C GLN A 38 8.99 -7.50 7.57
N GLU A 39 7.71 -7.81 7.35
CA GLU A 39 7.09 -7.67 6.03
C GLU A 39 7.18 -6.22 5.54
N SER A 40 7.79 -6.04 4.38
CA SER A 40 8.13 -4.75 3.80
C SER A 40 7.19 -4.40 2.66
N LEU A 41 6.47 -3.29 2.81
CA LEU A 41 5.55 -2.76 1.83
C LEU A 41 6.19 -1.59 1.09
N TYR A 42 6.21 -1.66 -0.24
CA TYR A 42 6.62 -0.55 -1.10
C TYR A 42 5.44 0.07 -1.81
N LEU A 43 5.24 1.35 -1.56
CA LEU A 43 4.19 2.14 -2.18
C LEU A 43 4.75 2.87 -3.39
N ILE A 44 4.27 2.49 -4.57
CA ILE A 44 4.72 3.02 -5.86
C ILE A 44 3.69 4.02 -6.38
N ASN A 45 4.12 5.27 -6.63
CA ASN A 45 3.35 6.17 -7.48
C ASN A 45 3.48 5.71 -8.93
N THR A 46 2.49 4.94 -9.39
CA THR A 46 2.57 4.17 -10.65
C THR A 46 2.63 5.09 -11.86
N ARG A 47 1.94 6.23 -11.81
CA ARG A 47 1.91 7.20 -12.92
C ARG A 47 3.27 7.85 -13.13
N LEU A 48 3.93 8.28 -12.05
CA LEU A 48 5.26 8.88 -12.12
C LEU A 48 6.29 7.85 -12.55
N TRP A 49 6.26 6.65 -11.98
CA TRP A 49 7.19 5.59 -12.32
C TRP A 49 7.11 5.20 -13.81
N ILE A 50 5.90 4.95 -14.33
CA ILE A 50 5.71 4.67 -15.76
C ILE A 50 6.15 5.86 -16.63
N LYS A 51 5.87 7.11 -16.23
CA LYS A 51 6.32 8.31 -16.96
C LYS A 51 7.84 8.37 -17.08
N GLU A 52 8.56 8.12 -15.99
CA GLU A 52 10.02 8.09 -15.97
C GLU A 52 10.59 6.95 -16.83
N LEU A 53 9.99 5.76 -16.76
CA LEU A 53 10.40 4.63 -17.59
C LEU A 53 10.15 4.90 -19.08
N ARG A 54 8.99 5.46 -19.44
CA ARG A 54 8.71 5.86 -20.83
C ARG A 54 9.74 6.84 -21.35
N HIS A 55 10.14 7.82 -20.53
CA HIS A 55 11.21 8.75 -20.87
C HIS A 55 12.57 8.03 -21.03
N LYS A 56 12.92 7.13 -20.11
CA LYS A 56 14.18 6.36 -20.12
C LYS A 56 14.32 5.47 -21.35
N TYR A 57 13.24 4.83 -21.78
CA TYR A 57 13.26 3.86 -22.88
C TYR A 57 12.78 4.41 -24.23
N GLY A 58 12.22 5.62 -24.26
CA GLY A 58 11.71 6.25 -25.49
C GLY A 58 10.53 5.50 -26.12
N GLN A 59 9.78 4.71 -25.35
CA GLN A 59 8.66 3.91 -25.84
C GLN A 59 7.49 3.92 -24.86
N SER A 60 6.29 3.58 -25.36
CA SER A 60 5.14 3.37 -24.50
C SER A 60 5.36 2.12 -23.65
N LEU A 61 5.19 2.26 -22.34
CA LEU A 61 5.29 1.18 -21.37
C LEU A 61 4.01 1.09 -20.54
N THR A 62 3.68 -0.14 -20.18
CA THR A 62 2.64 -0.62 -19.28
C THR A 62 3.30 -1.51 -18.24
N ILE A 63 2.60 -1.85 -17.15
CA ILE A 63 3.17 -2.66 -16.06
C ILE A 63 3.70 -4.02 -16.58
N ASP A 64 3.02 -4.63 -17.56
CA ASP A 64 3.41 -5.91 -18.16
C ASP A 64 4.62 -5.82 -19.11
N THR A 65 4.96 -4.63 -19.61
CA THR A 65 6.05 -4.41 -20.57
C THR A 65 7.30 -3.79 -19.93
N ILE A 66 7.29 -3.52 -18.62
CA ILE A 66 8.46 -3.01 -17.90
C ILE A 66 9.58 -4.06 -17.96
N PRO A 67 10.79 -3.69 -18.41
CA PRO A 67 11.91 -4.61 -18.43
C PRO A 67 12.26 -5.14 -17.03
N GLU A 68 12.55 -6.44 -16.94
CA GLU A 68 12.89 -7.15 -15.70
C GLU A 68 13.95 -6.43 -14.85
N LYS A 69 14.92 -5.77 -15.49
CA LYS A 69 15.97 -5.02 -14.81
C LYS A 69 15.49 -3.85 -13.95
N GLU A 70 14.29 -3.32 -14.20
CA GLU A 70 13.66 -2.29 -13.35
C GLU A 70 12.97 -2.92 -12.13
N TRP A 71 12.49 -4.16 -12.25
CA TRP A 71 11.87 -4.91 -11.17
C TRP A 71 12.89 -5.54 -10.22
N SER A 72 13.98 -6.11 -10.75
CA SER A 72 14.94 -6.89 -9.97
C SER A 72 15.48 -6.19 -8.71
N PRO A 73 15.81 -4.88 -8.71
CA PRO A 73 16.25 -4.19 -7.50
C PRO A 73 15.14 -3.99 -6.46
N LEU A 74 13.89 -3.91 -6.90
CA LEU A 74 12.71 -3.73 -6.05
C LEU A 74 12.29 -5.05 -5.41
N LEU A 75 12.21 -6.12 -6.21
CA LEU A 75 11.85 -7.47 -5.76
C LEU A 75 12.85 -8.06 -4.74
N LYS A 76 14.10 -7.57 -4.73
CA LYS A 76 15.10 -7.93 -3.72
C LYS A 76 14.91 -7.24 -2.37
N LYS A 77 14.13 -6.15 -2.32
CA LYS A 77 14.03 -5.26 -1.15
C LYS A 77 12.66 -5.27 -0.51
N TYR A 78 11.63 -5.62 -1.26
CA TYR A 78 10.24 -5.45 -0.85
C TYR A 78 9.44 -6.72 -1.09
N ASP A 79 8.64 -7.09 -0.10
CA ASP A 79 7.79 -8.27 -0.15
C ASP A 79 6.48 -7.98 -0.87
N THR A 80 5.95 -6.76 -0.70
CA THR A 80 4.65 -6.36 -1.21
C THR A 80 4.72 -5.00 -1.89
N PHE A 81 3.92 -4.84 -2.95
CA PHE A 81 3.82 -3.60 -3.71
C PHE A 81 2.41 -3.04 -3.68
N TRP A 82 2.29 -1.75 -3.37
CA TRP A 82 1.05 -0.98 -3.51
C TRP A 82 1.19 0.01 -4.66
N PHE A 83 0.49 -0.29 -5.76
CA PHE A 83 0.42 0.56 -6.95
C PHE A 83 -0.60 1.69 -6.81
N MET A 84 -0.15 2.87 -6.35
CA MET A 84 -0.99 4.06 -6.31
C MET A 84 -1.20 4.64 -7.72
N GLY A 85 -2.46 4.88 -8.07
CA GLY A 85 -2.83 5.53 -9.33
C GLY A 85 -2.71 4.63 -10.57
N ILE A 86 -2.77 3.31 -10.38
CA ILE A 86 -2.72 2.33 -11.49
C ILE A 86 -3.97 2.38 -12.38
N TYR A 87 -5.11 2.77 -11.85
CA TYR A 87 -6.36 2.85 -12.58
C TYR A 87 -6.51 4.14 -13.40
N VAL A 88 -7.40 4.10 -14.39
CA VAL A 88 -7.84 5.27 -15.15
C VAL A 88 -8.42 6.31 -14.17
N PRO A 89 -7.92 7.56 -14.18
CA PRO A 89 -8.41 8.60 -13.28
C PRO A 89 -9.82 9.05 -13.63
N SER A 90 -10.64 9.35 -12.62
CA SER A 90 -11.96 9.97 -12.79
C SER A 90 -11.84 11.38 -13.38
N PRO A 91 -12.48 11.67 -14.54
CA PRO A 91 -12.48 13.00 -15.14
C PRO A 91 -13.09 14.06 -14.20
N ALA A 92 -14.20 13.72 -13.53
CA ALA A 92 -14.87 14.63 -12.60
C ALA A 92 -13.97 15.02 -11.42
N SER A 93 -13.20 14.07 -10.89
CA SER A 93 -12.23 14.35 -9.81
C SER A 93 -11.07 15.22 -10.30
N GLN A 94 -10.57 14.98 -11.51
CA GLN A 94 -9.52 15.80 -12.11
C GLN A 94 -10.00 17.24 -12.32
N ASP A 95 -11.21 17.43 -12.86
CA ASP A 95 -11.79 18.75 -13.08
C ASP A 95 -12.06 19.49 -11.77
N HIS A 96 -12.39 18.78 -10.71
CA HIS A 96 -12.47 19.36 -9.37
C HIS A 96 -11.09 19.82 -8.87
N ALA A 97 -10.06 18.99 -8.99
CA ALA A 97 -8.69 19.34 -8.56
C ALA A 97 -8.13 20.57 -9.30
N LYS A 98 -8.44 20.72 -10.59
CA LYS A 98 -8.04 21.89 -11.41
C LYS A 98 -8.63 23.22 -10.92
N LYS A 99 -9.66 23.23 -10.07
CA LYS A 99 -10.20 24.47 -9.47
C LYS A 99 -9.26 25.07 -8.42
N TYR A 100 -8.30 24.29 -7.93
CA TYR A 100 -7.39 24.67 -6.86
C TYR A 100 -5.94 24.84 -7.34
N VAL A 101 -5.73 25.13 -8.63
CA VAL A 101 -4.39 25.28 -9.26
C VAL A 101 -3.45 26.16 -8.44
N ASP A 102 -3.94 27.29 -7.93
CA ASP A 102 -3.12 28.25 -7.20
C ASP A 102 -2.55 27.69 -5.89
N GLN A 103 -3.22 26.69 -5.28
CA GLN A 103 -2.72 26.03 -4.08
C GLN A 103 -1.51 25.13 -4.36
N TYR A 104 -1.29 24.70 -5.60
CA TYR A 104 -0.13 23.88 -5.96
C TYR A 104 1.12 24.70 -6.29
N ARG A 105 0.98 26.00 -6.57
CA ARG A 105 2.08 26.85 -7.06
C ARG A 105 3.24 26.98 -6.09
N TYR A 106 3.00 26.82 -4.78
CA TYR A 106 4.09 26.82 -3.80
C TYR A 106 5.06 25.65 -4.01
N ALA A 107 4.55 24.48 -4.43
CA ALA A 107 5.32 23.26 -4.65
C ALA A 107 5.79 23.13 -6.10
N LEU A 108 5.00 23.63 -7.05
CA LEU A 108 5.32 23.63 -8.48
C LEU A 108 4.97 24.99 -9.10
N PRO A 109 5.88 25.98 -9.06
CA PRO A 109 5.59 27.36 -9.50
C PRO A 109 5.14 27.46 -10.96
N ASN A 110 5.73 26.61 -11.82
CA ASN A 110 5.45 26.56 -13.26
C ASN A 110 4.42 25.49 -13.64
N ILE A 111 3.47 25.20 -12.75
CA ILE A 111 2.47 24.15 -12.96
C ILE A 111 1.67 24.37 -14.25
N ASN A 112 1.62 23.32 -15.08
CA ASN A 112 0.71 23.23 -16.21
C ASN A 112 -0.50 22.40 -15.80
N SER A 113 -1.63 23.07 -15.53
CA SER A 113 -2.86 22.43 -15.05
C SER A 113 -3.43 21.35 -15.96
N ASN A 114 -3.09 21.36 -17.26
CA ASN A 114 -3.55 20.35 -18.21
C ASN A 114 -2.72 19.06 -18.16
N ILE A 115 -1.49 19.13 -17.65
CA ILE A 115 -0.53 18.01 -17.68
C ILE A 115 -0.19 17.53 -16.26
N ASP A 116 -0.05 18.46 -15.32
CA ASP A 116 0.48 18.19 -13.97
C ASP A 116 -0.62 17.92 -12.94
N ILE A 117 -1.86 18.35 -13.19
CA ILE A 117 -3.00 18.09 -12.30
C ILE A 117 -3.82 16.91 -12.81
N VAL A 118 -3.84 15.85 -11.99
CA VAL A 118 -4.60 14.62 -12.21
C VAL A 118 -5.59 14.39 -11.07
N ALA A 119 -6.47 13.38 -11.21
CA ALA A 119 -7.35 12.95 -10.14
C ALA A 119 -6.59 12.28 -8.98
N SER A 120 -7.24 12.21 -7.82
CA SER A 120 -6.80 11.35 -6.73
C SER A 120 -6.49 9.94 -7.24
N PRO A 121 -5.42 9.27 -6.76
CA PRO A 121 -5.09 7.89 -7.14
C PRO A 121 -6.20 6.88 -6.80
N PHE A 122 -7.16 7.27 -5.95
CA PHE A 122 -8.31 6.47 -5.55
C PHE A 122 -9.64 6.93 -6.17
N ALA A 123 -9.65 8.06 -6.89
CA ALA A 123 -10.82 8.52 -7.60
C ALA A 123 -10.85 7.88 -9.00
N ILE A 124 -11.47 6.71 -9.07
CA ILE A 124 -11.72 5.97 -10.31
C ILE A 124 -13.15 6.26 -10.80
N PRO A 125 -13.41 6.22 -12.13
CA PRO A 125 -14.77 6.32 -12.65
C PRO A 125 -15.60 5.08 -12.27
N ASP A 126 -16.93 5.22 -12.32
CA ASP A 126 -17.88 4.10 -12.23
C ASP A 126 -17.78 3.17 -13.46
#